data_AF-A0A7J6L0Q8-F1
#
_entry.id   AF-A0A7J6L0Q8-F1
#
_cell.length_a   1.000
_cell.length_b   1.000
_cell.length_c   1.000
_cell.angle_alpha   90.00
_cell.angle_beta   90.00
_cell.angle_gamma   90.00
#
_symmetry.space_group_name_H-M   'P 1'
#
loop_
_entity.id
_entity.type
_entity.pdbx_description
1 polymer ?
#
loop_
_entity_poly.entity_id
_entity_poly.type
_entity_poly.pdbx_seq_one_letter_code
_entity_poly.pdbx_strand_id
1 'polypeptide(L)'
;MAGPQSSTIGAQSFTPGERPQSTGFKARVQNVWGKVTEGDPVYIRILGTLAAIGIIVVSILSCFNFANSVLNPLTYILIVFYLIFGIILCFIEIVPSSGVTNWFVERAAFLGTLTGRGLLYLYLGLLFIGGGSQNGASSWAYIVLGIYLVVIAIIFMITGWRLSSNRAAGSLPNSRV
;
A
#
# COMPACT_ATOMS: atom_id res chain seq x y z
N MET A 1 -28.57 -46.60 -36.97
CA MET A 1 -27.50 -47.36 -36.28
C MET A 1 -26.42 -46.36 -35.87
N ALA A 2 -26.43 -45.95 -34.60
CA ALA A 2 -25.48 -45.00 -34.04
C ALA A 2 -24.34 -45.78 -33.36
N GLY A 3 -23.11 -45.54 -33.78
CA GLY A 3 -21.92 -46.16 -33.19
C GLY A 3 -21.56 -45.52 -31.84
N PRO A 4 -20.96 -46.29 -30.91
CA PRO A 4 -20.60 -45.79 -29.58
C PRO A 4 -19.39 -44.85 -29.68
N GLN A 5 -19.56 -43.62 -29.17
CA GLN A 5 -18.48 -42.65 -29.02
C GLN A 5 -17.57 -43.08 -27.87
N SER A 6 -16.33 -43.48 -28.21
CA SER A 6 -15.26 -43.76 -27.26
C SER A 6 -14.79 -42.47 -26.61
N SER A 7 -15.10 -42.31 -25.33
CA SER A 7 -14.57 -41.25 -24.47
C SER A 7 -13.09 -41.53 -24.19
N THR A 8 -12.20 -40.97 -25.02
CA THR A 8 -10.76 -40.97 -24.77
C THR A 8 -10.48 -40.04 -23.59
N ILE A 9 -10.32 -40.63 -22.41
CA ILE A 9 -9.85 -39.96 -21.20
C ILE A 9 -8.44 -39.44 -21.49
N GLY A 10 -8.33 -38.13 -21.72
CA GLY A 10 -7.05 -37.46 -21.94
C GLY A 10 -6.19 -37.56 -20.69
N ALA A 11 -5.20 -38.44 -20.73
CA ALA A 11 -4.13 -38.47 -19.74
C ALA A 11 -3.39 -37.13 -19.82
N GLN A 12 -3.59 -36.27 -18.80
CA GLN A 12 -2.76 -35.10 -18.61
C GLN A 12 -1.33 -35.59 -18.39
N SER A 13 -0.48 -35.36 -19.39
CA SER A 13 0.94 -35.69 -19.35
C SER A 13 1.59 -34.88 -18.23
N PHE A 14 1.81 -35.55 -17.10
CA PHE A 14 2.56 -35.02 -15.98
C PHE A 14 4.02 -34.89 -16.42
N THR A 15 4.49 -33.68 -16.70
CA THR A 15 5.90 -33.42 -17.01
C THR A 15 6.73 -33.71 -15.75
N PRO A 16 7.57 -34.76 -15.72
CA PRO A 16 8.35 -35.10 -14.54
C PRO A 16 9.48 -34.07 -14.41
N GLY A 17 9.26 -33.02 -13.62
CA GLY A 17 10.25 -31.96 -13.42
C GLY A 17 9.71 -30.66 -12.81
N GLU A 18 8.40 -30.41 -12.90
CA GLU A 18 7.81 -29.27 -12.20
C GLU A 18 7.69 -29.59 -10.71
N ARG A 19 8.60 -29.03 -9.92
CA ARG A 19 8.50 -29.04 -8.46
C ARG A 19 7.13 -28.46 -8.09
N PRO A 20 6.36 -29.11 -7.19
CA PRO A 20 5.07 -28.59 -6.77
C PRO A 20 5.27 -27.15 -6.30
N GLN A 21 4.68 -26.19 -7.02
CA GLN A 21 4.70 -24.79 -6.61
C GLN A 21 4.18 -24.75 -5.19
N SER A 22 5.01 -24.27 -4.26
CA SER A 22 4.64 -24.22 -2.86
C SER A 22 3.36 -23.38 -2.75
N THR A 23 2.25 -24.02 -2.42
CA THR A 23 0.93 -23.37 -2.27
C THR A 23 0.85 -22.53 -1.00
N GLY A 24 1.96 -22.39 -0.28
CA GLY A 24 2.07 -21.62 0.94
C GLY A 24 1.76 -20.14 0.72
N PHE A 25 1.07 -19.55 1.69
CA PHE A 25 0.74 -18.12 1.73
C PHE A 25 1.97 -17.25 1.42
N LYS A 26 3.15 -17.62 1.92
CA LYS A 26 4.42 -16.93 1.62
C LYS A 26 4.77 -16.87 0.13
N ALA A 27 4.53 -17.93 -0.64
CA ALA A 27 4.81 -17.95 -2.08
C ALA A 27 3.77 -17.14 -2.88
N ARG A 28 2.50 -17.16 -2.44
CA ARG A 28 1.46 -16.28 -3.00
C ARG A 28 1.77 -14.81 -2.76
N VAL A 29 2.15 -14.48 -1.53
CA VAL A 29 2.64 -13.16 -1.12
C VAL A 29 3.82 -12.79 -2.01
N GLN A 30 4.89 -13.57 -2.04
CA GLN A 30 6.11 -13.26 -2.81
C GLN A 30 5.87 -13.08 -4.32
N ASN A 31 4.98 -13.86 -4.95
CA ASN A 31 4.58 -13.68 -6.34
C ASN A 31 3.76 -12.41 -6.59
N VAL A 32 2.98 -11.96 -5.59
CA VAL A 32 2.28 -10.66 -5.65
C VAL A 32 3.28 -9.52 -5.49
N TRP A 33 4.27 -9.63 -4.59
CA TRP A 33 5.29 -8.58 -4.37
C TRP A 33 6.25 -8.38 -5.53
N GLY A 34 6.72 -9.47 -6.15
CA GLY A 34 7.59 -9.38 -7.33
C GLY A 34 6.94 -8.62 -8.49
N LYS A 35 5.61 -8.79 -8.66
CA LYS A 35 4.85 -8.12 -9.72
C LYS A 35 4.36 -6.71 -9.38
N VAL A 36 4.28 -6.33 -8.10
CA VAL A 36 3.82 -4.99 -7.70
C VAL A 36 4.94 -3.96 -7.86
N THR A 37 6.19 -4.35 -7.61
CA THR A 37 7.33 -3.41 -7.69
C THR A 37 7.76 -3.08 -9.12
N GLU A 38 7.52 -3.97 -10.09
CA GLU A 38 7.95 -3.79 -11.49
C GLU A 38 6.96 -3.00 -12.37
N GLY A 39 5.74 -2.76 -11.89
CA GLY A 39 4.68 -2.13 -12.68
C GLY A 39 4.09 -0.84 -12.11
N ASP A 40 4.51 -0.42 -10.92
CA ASP A 40 3.98 0.81 -10.31
C ASP A 40 4.52 2.04 -11.06
N PRO A 41 3.64 2.91 -11.57
CA PRO A 41 4.08 4.11 -12.28
C PRO A 41 4.94 5.00 -11.37
N VAL A 42 6.07 5.47 -11.89
CA VAL A 42 7.05 6.29 -11.15
C VAL A 42 6.41 7.50 -10.45
N TYR A 43 5.40 8.12 -11.07
CA TYR A 43 4.72 9.28 -10.51
C TYR A 43 4.01 8.99 -9.17
N ILE A 44 3.46 7.78 -9.00
CA ILE A 44 2.79 7.37 -7.76
C ILE A 44 3.77 7.32 -6.60
N ARG A 45 4.96 6.77 -6.87
CA ARG A 45 6.03 6.64 -5.89
C ARG A 45 6.58 8.00 -5.48
N ILE A 46 6.73 8.92 -6.43
CA ILE A 46 7.15 10.30 -6.14
C ILE A 46 6.10 11.00 -5.25
N LEU A 47 4.82 10.89 -5.59
CA LEU A 47 3.73 11.49 -4.79
C LEU A 47 3.69 10.92 -3.36
N GLY A 48 3.76 9.59 -3.23
CA GLY A 48 3.82 8.91 -1.93
C GLY A 48 5.06 9.31 -1.11
N THR A 49 6.22 9.42 -1.75
CA THR A 49 7.46 9.87 -1.10
C THR A 49 7.32 11.30 -0.57
N LEU A 50 6.77 12.22 -1.38
CA LEU A 50 6.52 13.60 -0.94
C LEU A 50 5.53 13.67 0.22
N ALA A 51 4.49 12.82 0.22
CA ALA A 51 3.57 12.69 1.34
C ALA A 51 4.27 12.22 2.63
N ALA A 52 5.09 11.18 2.54
CA ALA A 52 5.83 10.66 3.68
C ALA A 52 6.81 11.69 4.25
N ILE A 53 7.55 12.41 3.39
CA ILE A 53 8.45 13.49 3.80
C ILE A 53 7.65 14.62 4.46
N GLY A 54 6.51 15.02 3.88
CA GLY A 54 5.64 16.04 4.45
C GLY A 54 5.16 15.68 5.87
N ILE A 55 4.75 14.43 6.09
CA ILE A 55 4.37 13.92 7.41
C ILE A 55 5.53 14.03 8.40
N ILE A 56 6.73 13.61 8.01
CA ILE A 56 7.93 13.66 8.87
C ILE A 56 8.27 15.11 9.23
N VAL A 57 8.33 16.00 8.25
CA VAL A 57 8.68 17.42 8.45
C VAL A 57 7.67 18.09 9.38
N VAL A 58 6.36 17.93 9.12
CA VAL A 58 5.33 18.51 9.99
C VAL A 58 5.40 17.92 11.40
N SER A 59 5.63 16.61 11.54
CA SER A 59 5.77 15.98 12.86
C SER A 59 6.98 16.52 13.64
N ILE A 60 8.12 16.70 12.99
CA ILE A 60 9.32 17.29 13.60
C ILE A 60 9.08 18.74 14.02
N LEU A 61 8.45 19.54 13.15
CA LEU A 61 8.08 20.93 13.48
C LEU A 61 7.12 21.00 14.67
N SER A 62 6.25 19.99 14.82
CA SER A 62 5.31 19.88 15.93
C SER A 62 6.03 19.62 17.26
N CYS A 63 7.12 18.85 17.25
CA CYS A 63 7.92 18.58 18.44
C CYS A 63 8.55 19.85 19.03
N PHE A 64 8.87 20.86 18.21
CA PHE A 64 9.41 22.13 18.70
C PHE A 64 8.37 22.97 19.45
N ASN A 65 7.07 22.70 19.28
CA ASN A 65 6.00 23.33 20.05
C ASN A 65 5.72 22.58 21.36
N PHE A 66 6.79 22.18 22.05
CA PHE A 66 6.75 21.33 23.24
C PHE A 66 5.95 21.95 24.39
N ALA A 67 6.10 23.27 24.61
CA ALA A 67 5.44 23.98 25.70
C ALA A 67 3.90 23.90 25.62
N ASN A 68 3.33 23.90 24.41
CA ASN A 68 1.89 23.75 24.21
C ASN A 68 1.44 22.28 24.19
N SER A 69 2.35 21.37 23.82
CA SER A 69 2.08 19.93 23.72
C SER A 69 1.99 19.22 25.07
N VAL A 70 2.71 19.69 26.10
CA VAL A 70 2.68 19.10 27.46
C VAL A 70 1.28 19.20 28.09
N LEU A 71 0.49 20.21 27.70
CA LEU A 71 -0.86 20.41 28.21
C LEU A 71 -1.89 19.46 27.58
N ASN A 72 -1.54 18.76 26.49
CA ASN A 72 -2.46 17.91 25.76
C ASN A 72 -1.79 16.59 25.34
N PRO A 73 -1.78 15.56 26.21
CA PRO A 73 -1.02 14.32 25.99
C PRO A 73 -1.46 13.54 24.74
N LEU A 74 -2.72 13.70 24.32
CA LEU A 74 -3.23 13.14 23.07
C LEU A 74 -2.43 13.64 21.85
N THR A 75 -2.10 14.94 21.84
CA THR A 75 -1.36 15.56 20.74
C THR A 75 0.04 14.98 20.63
N TYR A 76 0.70 14.74 21.76
CA TYR A 76 2.02 14.13 21.78
C TYR A 76 2.00 12.70 21.22
N ILE A 77 1.02 11.89 21.62
CA ILE A 77 0.84 10.53 21.11
C ILE A 77 0.61 10.56 19.59
N LEU A 78 -0.22 11.49 19.10
CA LEU A 78 -0.46 11.65 17.67
C LEU A 78 0.80 12.06 16.90
N ILE A 79 1.62 12.97 17.43
CA ILE A 79 2.88 13.39 16.80
C ILE A 79 3.83 12.20 16.66
N VAL A 80 4.02 11.43 17.73
CA VAL A 80 4.87 10.22 17.71
C VAL A 80 4.31 9.19 16.72
N PHE A 81 2.99 9.01 16.71
CA PHE A 81 2.30 8.14 15.76
C PHE A 81 2.56 8.56 14.30
N TYR A 82 2.35 9.84 13.97
CA TYR A 82 2.61 10.36 12.62
C TYR A 82 4.06 10.22 12.21
N LEU A 83 5.01 10.49 13.13
CA LEU A 83 6.43 10.36 12.85
C LEU A 83 6.81 8.91 12.50
N ILE A 84 6.34 7.93 13.29
CA ILE A 84 6.61 6.51 13.04
C ILE A 84 6.03 6.09 11.69
N PHE A 85 4.76 6.40 11.42
CA PHE A 85 4.12 6.02 10.15
C PHE A 85 4.71 6.76 8.95
N GLY A 86 5.11 8.03 9.10
CA GLY A 86 5.80 8.79 8.07
C GLY A 86 7.14 8.15 7.70
N ILE A 87 7.92 7.72 8.69
CA ILE A 87 9.19 7.00 8.47
C ILE A 87 8.94 5.67 7.75
N ILE A 88 7.97 4.87 8.22
CA ILE A 88 7.63 3.58 7.59
C ILE A 88 7.23 3.78 6.12
N LEU A 89 6.33 4.73 5.84
CA LEU A 89 5.90 5.06 4.49
C LEU A 89 7.06 5.54 3.62
N CYS A 90 7.95 6.36 4.17
CA CYS A 90 9.14 6.85 3.47
C CYS A 90 10.04 5.70 3.01
N PHE A 91 10.31 4.73 3.90
CA PHE A 91 11.10 3.55 3.55
C PHE A 91 10.45 2.69 2.47
N ILE A 92 9.13 2.47 2.56
CA ILE A 92 8.38 1.67 1.60
C ILE A 92 8.40 2.30 0.21
N GLU A 93 8.27 3.63 0.11
CA GLU A 93 8.22 4.33 -1.17
C GLU A 93 9.61 4.48 -1.81
N ILE A 94 10.64 4.83 -1.02
CA ILE A 94 12.01 5.06 -1.51
C ILE A 94 12.71 3.73 -1.85
N VAL A 95 12.66 2.74 -0.95
CA VAL A 95 13.44 1.49 -1.08
C VAL A 95 12.54 0.25 -0.94
N PRO A 96 11.67 -0.04 -1.92
CA PRO A 96 10.65 -1.08 -1.83
C PRO A 96 11.24 -2.50 -1.72
N SER A 97 12.48 -2.69 -2.16
CA SER A 97 13.19 -3.99 -2.10
C SER A 97 14.18 -4.09 -0.93
N SER A 98 14.15 -3.15 0.02
CA SER A 98 14.98 -3.26 1.22
C SER A 98 14.47 -4.35 2.15
N GLY A 99 15.37 -4.99 2.90
CA GLY A 99 15.00 -5.96 3.95
C GLY A 99 14.07 -5.35 5.01
N VAL A 100 14.21 -4.05 5.28
CA VAL A 100 13.34 -3.29 6.18
C VAL A 100 11.92 -3.20 5.62
N THR A 101 11.77 -2.84 4.34
CA THR A 101 10.45 -2.83 3.70
C THR A 101 9.82 -4.21 3.75
N ASN A 102 10.54 -5.25 3.32
CA ASN A 102 10.05 -6.64 3.38
C ASN A 102 9.60 -7.04 4.80
N TRP A 103 10.32 -6.63 5.83
CA TRP A 103 9.98 -6.92 7.23
C TRP A 103 8.65 -6.27 7.68
N PHE A 104 8.37 -5.03 7.27
CA PHE A 104 7.11 -4.34 7.55
C PHE A 104 5.96 -4.95 6.76
N VAL A 105 6.22 -5.17 5.49
CA VAL A 105 5.35 -5.84 4.51
C VAL A 105 4.89 -7.21 4.98
N GLU A 106 5.79 -8.03 5.53
CA GLU A 106 5.47 -9.36 6.06
C GLU A 106 4.51 -9.29 7.26
N ARG A 107 4.69 -8.28 8.11
CA ARG A 107 3.82 -8.05 9.28
C ARG A 107 2.50 -7.41 8.92
N ALA A 108 2.50 -6.56 7.90
CA ALA A 108 1.38 -5.77 7.48
C ALA A 108 1.22 -5.86 5.96
N ALA A 109 0.69 -7.00 5.50
CA ALA A 109 0.54 -7.30 4.08
C ALA A 109 -0.25 -6.23 3.30
N PHE A 110 -1.13 -5.48 3.99
CA PHE A 110 -1.88 -4.38 3.38
C PHE A 110 -0.99 -3.23 2.89
N LEU A 111 0.15 -2.95 3.55
CA LEU A 111 1.11 -1.91 3.11
C LEU A 111 1.78 -2.24 1.78
N GLY A 112 1.71 -3.48 1.32
CA GLY A 112 2.19 -3.86 -0.01
C GLY A 112 1.28 -3.54 -1.14
N THR A 113 -0.01 -3.64 -0.86
CA THR A 113 -1.01 -3.41 -1.86
C THR A 113 -1.14 -1.90 -2.08
N LEU A 114 -1.25 -1.49 -3.34
CA LEU A 114 -1.42 -0.07 -3.66
C LEU A 114 -2.68 0.51 -2.99
N THR A 115 -3.75 -0.29 -2.94
CA THR A 115 -5.00 0.05 -2.25
C THR A 115 -4.82 0.17 -0.74
N GLY A 116 -4.05 -0.72 -0.11
CA GLY A 116 -3.81 -0.66 1.33
C GLY A 116 -2.92 0.51 1.74
N ARG A 117 -1.93 0.89 0.92
CA ARG A 117 -1.21 2.16 1.07
C ARG A 117 -2.15 3.36 0.95
N GLY A 118 -3.03 3.36 -0.05
CA GLY A 118 -4.07 4.39 -0.20
C GLY A 118 -4.97 4.52 1.02
N LEU A 119 -5.43 3.40 1.61
CA LEU A 119 -6.21 3.41 2.86
C LEU A 119 -5.42 4.01 4.04
N LEU A 120 -4.14 3.69 4.15
CA LEU A 120 -3.28 4.25 5.19
C LEU A 120 -3.09 5.77 5.01
N TYR A 121 -2.86 6.25 3.79
CA TYR A 121 -2.82 7.69 3.49
C TYR A 121 -4.17 8.37 3.78
N LEU A 122 -5.30 7.71 3.48
CA LEU A 122 -6.63 8.25 3.79
C LEU A 122 -6.81 8.41 5.30
N TYR A 123 -6.50 7.35 6.06
CA TYR A 123 -6.59 7.35 7.51
C TYR A 123 -5.70 8.43 8.13
N LEU A 124 -4.44 8.54 7.70
CA LEU A 124 -3.53 9.59 8.14
C LEU A 124 -4.05 10.98 7.76
N GLY A 125 -4.53 11.17 6.54
CA GLY A 125 -5.10 12.44 6.09
C GLY A 125 -6.28 12.91 6.92
N LEU A 126 -7.22 11.99 7.23
CA LEU A 126 -8.34 12.27 8.12
C LEU A 126 -7.90 12.58 9.54
N LEU A 127 -6.90 11.86 10.07
CA LEU A 127 -6.30 12.17 11.36
C LEU A 127 -5.62 13.54 11.37
N PHE A 128 -4.92 13.93 10.30
CA PHE A 128 -4.29 15.25 10.16
C PHE A 128 -5.33 16.38 10.16
N ILE A 129 -6.45 16.20 9.44
CA ILE A 129 -7.55 17.17 9.41
C ILE A 129 -8.23 17.26 10.79
N GLY A 130 -8.56 16.12 11.40
CA GLY A 130 -9.24 16.08 12.70
C GLY A 130 -8.37 16.56 13.86
N GLY A 131 -7.10 16.15 13.89
CA GLY A 131 -6.13 16.54 14.92
C GLY A 131 -5.61 17.97 14.76
N GLY A 132 -5.45 18.44 13.52
CA GLY A 132 -5.00 19.80 13.21
C GLY A 132 -5.93 20.89 13.74
N SER A 133 -7.23 20.60 13.84
CA SER A 133 -8.23 21.53 14.39
C SER A 133 -7.98 21.89 15.86
N GLN A 134 -7.21 21.09 16.61
CA GLN A 134 -6.98 21.30 18.05
C GLN A 134 -5.74 22.17 18.34
N ASN A 135 -4.85 22.38 17.36
CA ASN A 135 -3.51 22.95 17.58
C ASN A 135 -3.37 24.46 17.27
N GLY A 136 -4.47 25.20 17.08
CA GLY A 136 -4.43 26.67 16.93
C GLY A 136 -3.76 27.16 15.63
N ALA A 137 -2.86 28.16 15.69
CA ALA A 137 -2.32 28.84 14.51
C ALA A 137 -1.44 27.97 13.58
N SER A 138 -0.91 26.83 14.04
CA SER A 138 -0.24 25.84 13.19
C SER A 138 -1.22 24.91 12.46
N SER A 139 -2.53 25.03 12.72
CA SER A 139 -3.59 24.20 12.12
C SER A 139 -3.58 24.16 10.60
N TRP A 140 -3.22 25.27 9.94
CA TRP A 140 -3.28 25.34 8.48
C TRP A 140 -2.33 24.35 7.80
N ALA A 141 -1.15 24.11 8.37
CA ALA A 141 -0.19 23.15 7.83
C ALA A 141 -0.74 21.72 7.92
N TYR A 142 -1.39 21.36 9.04
CA TYR A 142 -2.03 20.05 9.20
C TYR A 142 -3.22 19.88 8.25
N ILE A 143 -4.03 20.93 8.06
CA ILE A 143 -5.18 20.88 7.15
C ILE A 143 -4.71 20.72 5.70
N VAL A 144 -3.74 21.52 5.26
CA VAL A 144 -3.19 21.45 3.89
C VAL A 144 -2.56 20.08 3.64
N LEU A 145 -1.72 19.61 4.56
CA LEU A 145 -1.11 18.28 4.44
C LEU A 145 -2.17 17.18 4.49
N GLY A 146 -3.18 17.29 5.36
CA GLY A 146 -4.28 16.34 5.46
C GLY A 146 -5.08 16.24 4.17
N ILE A 147 -5.43 17.36 3.55
CA ILE A 147 -6.10 17.40 2.23
C ILE A 147 -5.21 16.75 1.17
N TYR A 148 -3.91 17.07 1.15
CA TYR A 148 -2.97 16.46 0.22
C TYR A 148 -2.92 14.93 0.36
N LEU A 149 -2.88 14.42 1.59
CA LEU A 149 -2.92 12.98 1.88
C LEU A 149 -4.22 12.32 1.41
N VAL A 150 -5.36 12.98 1.59
CA VAL A 150 -6.65 12.47 1.09
C VAL A 150 -6.66 12.41 -0.44
N VAL A 151 -6.15 13.42 -1.13
CA VAL A 151 -6.04 13.42 -2.61
C VAL A 151 -5.16 12.28 -3.10
N ILE A 152 -3.99 12.08 -2.47
CA ILE A 152 -3.09 10.97 -2.81
C ILE A 152 -3.77 9.63 -2.55
N ALA A 153 -4.47 9.49 -1.43
CA ALA A 153 -5.18 8.26 -1.10
C ALA A 153 -6.20 7.89 -2.19
N ILE A 154 -6.96 8.87 -2.67
CA ILE A 154 -7.93 8.66 -3.77
C ILE A 154 -7.20 8.22 -5.05
N ILE A 155 -6.08 8.87 -5.40
CA ILE A 155 -5.26 8.50 -6.57
C ILE A 155 -4.75 7.05 -6.45
N PHE A 156 -4.25 6.67 -5.28
CA PHE A 156 -3.76 5.31 -4.99
C PHE A 156 -4.89 4.28 -5.08
N MET A 157 -6.07 4.58 -4.55
CA MET A 157 -7.24 3.70 -4.64
C MET A 157 -7.72 3.52 -6.09
N ILE A 158 -7.85 4.60 -6.86
CA ILE A 158 -8.28 4.53 -8.26
C ILE A 158 -7.28 3.72 -9.09
N THR A 159 -5.98 4.00 -8.92
CA THR A 159 -4.94 3.27 -9.64
C THR A 159 -4.92 1.79 -9.24
N GLY A 160 -5.05 1.50 -7.93
CA GLY A 160 -5.09 0.15 -7.40
C GLY A 160 -6.27 -0.65 -7.94
N TRP A 161 -7.45 -0.02 -8.02
CA TRP A 161 -8.62 -0.64 -8.61
C TRP A 161 -8.42 -0.92 -10.10
N ARG A 162 -7.95 0.06 -10.89
CA ARG A 162 -7.68 -0.14 -12.33
C ARG A 162 -6.73 -1.31 -12.60
N LEU A 163 -5.64 -1.39 -11.82
CA LEU A 163 -4.68 -2.48 -11.94
C LEU A 163 -5.29 -3.84 -11.57
N SER A 164 -6.13 -3.89 -10.54
CA SER A 164 -6.85 -5.10 -10.13
C SER A 164 -7.84 -5.57 -11.21
N SER A 165 -8.62 -4.64 -11.79
CA SER A 165 -9.58 -4.94 -12.85
C SER A 165 -8.91 -5.47 -14.13
N ASN A 166 -7.78 -4.90 -14.53
CA ASN A 166 -7.04 -5.38 -15.71
C ASN A 166 -6.51 -6.80 -15.54
N ARG A 167 -6.10 -7.18 -14.33
CA ARG A 167 -5.65 -8.54 -14.01
C ARG A 167 -6.79 -9.56 -14.11
N ALA A 168 -7.99 -9.18 -13.64
CA ALA A 168 -9.16 -10.04 -13.74
C ALA A 168 -9.59 -10.27 -15.21
N ALA A 169 -9.53 -9.23 -16.04
CA ALA A 169 -9.85 -9.34 -17.47
C ALA A 169 -8.86 -10.22 -18.24
N GLY A 170 -7.56 -10.11 -17.95
CA GLY A 170 -6.51 -10.90 -18.60
C GLY A 170 -6.47 -12.38 -18.21
N SER A 171 -7.12 -12.76 -17.10
CA SER A 171 -7.15 -14.15 -16.63
C SER A 171 -8.27 -15.00 -17.23
N LEU A 172 -9.15 -14.44 -18.07
CA LEU A 172 -10.16 -15.24 -18.75
C LEU A 172 -9.46 -16.17 -19.76
N PRO A 173 -9.47 -17.50 -19.55
CA PRO A 173 -8.82 -18.42 -20.44
C PRO A 173 -9.46 -18.27 -21.81
N ASN A 174 -8.63 -18.13 -22.84
CA ASN A 174 -9.04 -18.12 -24.23
C ASN A 174 -9.51 -19.54 -24.60
N SER A 175 -10.61 -20.01 -23.99
CA SER A 175 -11.19 -21.34 -24.16
C SER A 175 -12.08 -21.41 -25.40
N ARG A 176 -11.87 -20.52 -26.37
CA ARG A 176 -12.53 -20.51 -27.67
C ARG A 176 -11.50 -20.64 -28.77
N VAL A 177 -10.85 -21.79 -28.87
CA VAL A 177 -10.43 -22.38 -30.15
C VAL A 177 -10.53 -23.89 -30.03
#